data_AF-A0A1H6JHJ9-F1
#
_entry.id   AF-A0A1H6JHJ9-F1
#
_cell.length_a   1.000
_cell.length_b   1.000
_cell.length_c   1.000
_cell.angle_alpha   90.00
_cell.angle_beta   90.00
_cell.angle_gamma   90.00
#
_symmetry.space_group_name_H-M   'P 1'
#
loop_
_entity.id
_entity.type
_entity.pdbx_description
1 polymer ?
#
loop_
_entity_poly.entity_id
_entity_poly.type
_entity_poly.pdbx_seq_one_letter_code
_entity_poly.pdbx_strand_id
1 'polypeptide(L)' 'MSEAMTNENSTDDESPADIVRTSVEVDRQIWRQVRAEAVGEGKNVSDKLEEILREYFGDDDDT' A
#
# COMPACT_ATOMS: atom_id res chain seq x y z
N MET A 1 -1.39 -26.44 -27.69
CA MET A 1 -0.46 -26.13 -26.58
C MET A 1 -0.89 -24.77 -26.07
N SER A 2 -1.48 -24.70 -24.88
CA SER A 2 -2.03 -23.44 -24.35
C SER A 2 -0.92 -22.68 -23.65
N GLU A 3 -0.53 -21.55 -24.22
CA GLU A 3 0.46 -20.64 -23.64
C GLU A 3 -0.04 -20.14 -22.27
N ALA A 4 0.77 -20.35 -21.25
CA ALA A 4 0.55 -19.83 -19.92
C ALA A 4 0.67 -18.30 -19.99
N MET A 5 -0.40 -17.60 -19.63
CA MET A 5 -0.37 -16.15 -19.48
C MET A 5 0.54 -15.83 -18.29
N THR A 6 1.79 -15.47 -18.59
CA THR A 6 2.71 -14.94 -17.61
C THR A 6 2.11 -13.64 -17.10
N ASN A 7 1.64 -13.66 -15.85
CA ASN A 7 1.22 -12.45 -15.17
C ASN A 7 2.51 -11.68 -14.88
N GLU A 8 2.88 -10.82 -15.81
CA GLU A 8 3.97 -9.86 -15.71
C GLU A 8 3.66 -8.94 -14.52
N ASN A 9 4.08 -9.39 -13.33
CA ASN A 9 4.23 -8.52 -12.18
C ASN A 9 5.42 -7.62 -12.52
N SER A 10 5.15 -6.56 -13.29
CA SER A 10 6.08 -5.47 -13.57
C SER A 10 6.62 -5.02 -12.22
N THR A 11 7.80 -5.53 -11.92
CA THR A 11 8.57 -5.10 -10.76
C THR A 11 9.31 -3.90 -11.30
N ASP A 12 8.61 -2.77 -11.27
CA ASP A 12 9.15 -1.47 -11.66
C ASP A 12 10.31 -1.19 -10.72
N ASP A 13 11.51 -1.36 -11.28
CA ASP A 13 12.82 -1.30 -10.68
C ASP A 13 13.27 0.17 -10.61
N GLU A 14 12.45 1.03 -9.99
CA GLU A 14 12.82 2.39 -9.61
C GLU A 14 12.21 2.69 -8.24
N SER A 15 12.65 1.95 -7.22
CA SER A 15 12.33 2.33 -5.83
C SER A 15 13.31 3.45 -5.43
N PRO A 16 12.85 4.70 -5.18
CA PRO A 16 13.68 5.67 -4.47
C PRO A 16 14.14 5.03 -3.16
N ALA A 17 15.40 5.25 -2.78
CA ALA A 17 16.07 4.56 -1.68
C ALA A 17 15.37 4.69 -0.30
N ASP A 18 14.33 5.51 -0.21
CA ASP A 18 13.55 5.82 0.99
C ASP A 18 12.26 4.98 1.16
N ILE A 19 11.88 4.12 0.19
CA ILE A 19 10.67 3.29 0.32
C ILE A 19 10.99 1.95 1.00
N VAL A 20 10.56 1.80 2.25
CA VAL A 20 10.59 0.51 2.96
C VAL A 20 9.35 -0.30 2.62
N ARG A 21 9.51 -1.45 1.95
CA ARG A 21 8.41 -2.38 1.71
C ARG A 21 8.10 -3.18 2.97
N THR A 22 6.94 -2.92 3.57
CA THR A 22 6.46 -3.63 4.76
C THR A 22 5.20 -4.44 4.41
N SER A 23 5.16 -5.69 4.85
CA SER A 23 3.95 -6.51 4.82
C SER A 23 3.27 -6.43 6.18
N VAL A 24 2.00 -6.02 6.20
CA VAL A 24 1.21 -5.86 7.44
C VAL A 24 -0.03 -6.73 7.35
N GLU A 25 -0.29 -7.51 8.39
CA GLU A 25 -1.53 -8.26 8.51
C GLU A 25 -2.62 -7.36 9.09
N VAL A 26 -3.70 -7.20 8.33
CA VAL A 26 -4.83 -6.34 8.70
C VAL A 26 -6.10 -7.16 8.66
N ASP A 27 -7.03 -6.87 9.58
CA ASP A 27 -8.36 -7.47 9.53
C ASP A 27 -9.04 -7.19 8.18
N ARG A 28 -9.79 -8.18 7.67
CA ARG A 28 -10.43 -8.11 6.35
C ARG A 28 -11.45 -6.96 6.26
N GLN A 29 -12.18 -6.66 7.34
CA GLN A 29 -13.16 -5.58 7.34
C GLN A 29 -12.47 -4.23 7.27
N ILE A 30 -11.38 -4.06 8.02
CA ILE A 30 -10.54 -2.85 8.01
C ILE A 30 -9.91 -2.66 6.63
N TRP A 31 -9.33 -3.70 6.05
CA TRP A 31 -8.76 -3.65 4.69
C TRP A 31 -9.80 -3.21 3.64
N ARG A 32 -11.02 -3.72 3.75
CA ARG A 32 -12.12 -3.32 2.84
C ARG A 32 -12.48 -1.85 2.98
N GLN A 33 -12.47 -1.32 4.20
CA GLN A 33 -12.75 0.09 4.46
C GLN A 33 -11.65 0.99 3.88
N VAL A 34 -10.38 0.71 4.20
CA VAL A 34 -9.23 1.47 3.67
C VAL A 34 -9.22 1.45 2.14
N ARG A 35 -9.48 0.28 1.54
CA ARG A 35 -9.59 0.15 0.08
C ARG A 35 -10.75 0.97 -0.50
N ALA A 36 -11.91 0.96 0.13
CA ALA A 36 -13.07 1.71 -0.36
C ALA A 36 -12.81 3.23 -0.31
N GLU A 37 -12.16 3.69 0.74
CA GLU A 37 -11.79 5.10 0.92
C GLU A 37 -10.75 5.54 -0.12
N ALA A 38 -9.68 4.76 -0.29
CA ALA A 38 -8.65 5.00 -1.31
C ALA A 38 -9.25 5.11 -2.73
N VAL A 39 -10.17 4.18 -3.07
CA VAL A 39 -10.89 4.21 -4.36
C VAL A 39 -11.79 5.42 -4.47
N GLY A 40 -12.48 5.81 -3.39
CA GLY A 40 -13.32 7.01 -3.35
C GLY A 40 -12.54 8.31 -3.58
N GLU A 41 -11.28 8.35 -3.14
CA GLU A 41 -10.36 9.48 -3.31
C GLU A 41 -9.53 9.41 -4.60
N GLY A 42 -9.60 8.30 -5.35
CA GLY A 42 -8.79 8.08 -6.56
C GLY A 42 -7.30 7.88 -6.30
N LYS A 43 -6.92 7.44 -5.10
CA LYS A 43 -5.52 7.18 -4.68
C LYS A 43 -5.23 5.67 -4.63
N ASN A 44 -3.96 5.26 -4.59
CA ASN A 44 -3.64 3.86 -4.32
C ASN A 44 -3.90 3.53 -2.85
N VAL A 45 -4.19 2.26 -2.58
CA VAL A 45 -4.40 1.78 -1.20
C VAL A 45 -3.15 1.99 -0.34
N SER A 46 -1.96 1.89 -0.93
CA SER A 46 -0.68 2.16 -0.27
C SER A 46 -0.55 3.62 0.18
N ASP A 47 -0.91 4.58 -0.68
CA ASP A 47 -0.90 6.01 -0.36
C ASP A 47 -1.85 6.31 0.80
N LYS A 48 -3.04 5.70 0.77
CA LYS A 48 -4.03 5.88 1.82
C LYS A 48 -3.61 5.24 3.14
N LEU A 49 -2.96 4.07 3.08
CA LEU A 49 -2.43 3.41 4.25
C LEU A 49 -1.30 4.24 4.88
N GLU A 50 -0.41 4.84 4.07
CA GLU A 50 0.64 5.72 4.57
C GLU A 50 0.08 6.98 5.25
N GLU A 51 -0.95 7.59 4.67
CA GLU A 51 -1.66 8.74 5.27
C GLU A 51 -2.18 8.40 6.68
N ILE A 52 -2.84 7.25 6.82
CA ILE A 52 -3.32 6.74 8.11
C ILE A 52 -2.14 6.46 9.05
N LEU A 53 -1.11 5.74 8.60
CA LEU A 53 0.03 5.42 9.45
C LEU A 53 0.75 6.70 9.94
N ARG A 54 0.87 7.71 9.09
CA ARG A 54 1.46 9.00 9.47
C ARG A 54 0.58 9.79 10.44
N GLU A 55 -0.75 9.74 10.29
CA GLU A 55 -1.68 10.38 11.23
C GLU A 55 -1.59 9.77 12.64
N TYR A 56 -1.42 8.44 12.74
CA TYR A 56 -1.42 7.75 14.04
C TYR A 56 -0.04 7.58 14.66
N PHE A 57 1.03 7.50 13.86
CA PHE A 57 2.38 7.17 14.31
C PHE A 57 3.44 8.21 13.90
N GLY A 58 3.07 9.25 13.15
CA GLY A 58 4.00 10.26 12.65
C GLY A 58 4.43 11.33 13.66
N ASP A 59 3.78 11.39 14.83
CA ASP A 59 4.10 12.34 15.91
C ASP A 59 5.18 11.82 16.90
N ASP A 60 5.72 10.60 16.72
CA ASP A 60 6.69 9.99 17.64
C ASP A 60 8.18 10.24 17.27
N ASP A 61 8.47 11.05 16.25
CA ASP A 61 9.86 11.45 15.87
C ASP A 61 10.27 12.81 16.48
N ASP A 62 9.85 13.11 17.72
CA ASP A 62 10.32 14.29 18.47
C ASP A 62 10.36 13.98 19.99
N THR A 63 11.22 13.04 20.40
CA THR A 63 11.70 12.87 21.81
C THR A 63 13.01 12.09 21.86
#